data_AF-A0A968C4X4-F1
#
_entry.id   AF-A0A968C4X4-F1
#
_cell.length_a   1.000
_cell.length_b   1.000
_cell.length_c   1.000
_cell.angle_alpha   90.00
_cell.angle_beta   90.00
_cell.angle_gamma   90.00
#
_symmetry.space_group_name_H-M   'P 1'
#
loop_
_entity.id
_entity.type
_entity.pdbx_description
1 polymer ?
#
loop_
_entity_poly.entity_id
_entity_poly.type
_entity_poly.pdbx_seq_one_letter_code
_entity_poly.pdbx_strand_id
1 'polypeptide(L)'
;MEPRDYQPGDLILKEGDPTDFVYRIISGEVEVYSEREGQIVVLGTLKPGDFVGELGILDGQPRCASARAKNEVTAASMERWEFFRLMSEDSGSAARLIARLSDRLRAVSRKLAEVAVSNNAYIYAIEDFTAEVDGSTPPGLSKPSSEPAQPRITIFPASRKASSMLPQEGLHLSKLPFSVGRLTREEGPALAVPIDLTLPDTPPFRLSRQHFSISQQANRYVVLDLGSTLGTQVNGECLGHAFGEDHKYLKTGENIIQAGGLGSPFIFKVLVEDVVESTGS
;
A
#
# COMPACT_ATOMS: atom_id res chain seq x y z
N MET A 1 17.97 20.73 -21.82
CA MET A 1 18.13 21.10 -20.39
C MET A 1 18.64 22.52 -20.28
N GLU A 2 17.75 23.50 -20.08
CA GLU A 2 18.14 24.88 -19.75
C GLU A 2 18.14 25.04 -18.21
N PRO A 3 19.28 25.39 -17.58
CA PRO A 3 19.33 25.67 -16.16
C PRO A 3 18.58 26.96 -15.81
N ARG A 4 17.89 26.95 -14.68
CA ARG A 4 17.23 28.12 -14.10
C ARG A 4 17.55 28.21 -12.61
N ASP A 5 17.82 29.42 -12.17
CA ASP A 5 18.11 29.72 -10.77
C ASP A 5 16.86 30.20 -10.03
N TYR A 6 16.76 29.80 -8.77
CA TYR A 6 15.66 30.08 -7.85
C TYR A 6 16.22 30.57 -6.52
N GLN A 7 15.62 31.62 -5.97
CA GLN A 7 15.96 32.17 -4.67
C GLN A 7 15.21 31.43 -3.55
N PRO A 8 15.70 31.47 -2.29
CA PRO A 8 15.01 30.82 -1.17
C PRO A 8 13.54 31.26 -1.07
N GLY A 9 12.63 30.29 -1.06
CA GLY A 9 11.17 30.50 -1.02
C GLY A 9 10.48 30.49 -2.38
N ASP A 10 11.22 30.59 -3.50
CA ASP A 10 10.63 30.60 -4.84
C ASP A 10 9.90 29.28 -5.13
N LEU A 11 8.70 29.41 -5.71
CA LEU A 11 7.90 28.27 -6.14
C LEU A 11 8.50 27.68 -7.42
N ILE A 12 8.83 26.39 -7.38
CA ILE A 12 9.37 25.64 -8.53
C ILE A 12 8.26 24.86 -9.22
N LEU A 13 7.41 24.19 -8.44
CA LEU A 13 6.23 23.45 -8.92
C LEU A 13 5.07 23.65 -7.96
N LYS A 14 3.84 23.61 -8.47
CA LYS A 14 2.62 23.72 -7.68
C LYS A 14 1.83 22.41 -7.73
N GLU A 15 1.32 21.98 -6.59
CA GLU A 15 0.38 20.84 -6.49
C GLU A 15 -0.85 21.07 -7.38
N GLY A 16 -1.30 20.01 -8.06
CA GLY A 16 -2.49 20.01 -8.92
C GLY A 16 -2.26 20.55 -10.34
N ASP A 17 -1.13 21.18 -10.62
CA ASP A 17 -0.81 21.61 -11.99
C ASP A 17 -0.60 20.40 -12.93
N PRO A 18 -0.85 20.55 -14.24
CA PRO A 18 -0.49 19.53 -15.23
C PRO A 18 1.00 19.15 -15.20
N THR A 19 1.29 17.94 -15.66
CA THR A 19 2.63 17.36 -15.61
C THR A 19 3.19 17.10 -17.02
N ASP A 20 4.06 18.01 -17.48
CA ASP A 20 4.58 17.99 -18.86
C ASP A 20 6.11 17.83 -18.91
N PHE A 21 6.78 18.16 -17.81
CA PHE A 21 8.24 18.12 -17.64
C PHE A 21 8.62 17.76 -16.20
N VAL A 22 9.87 17.38 -15.97
CA VAL A 22 10.49 17.28 -14.63
C VAL A 22 11.58 18.34 -14.49
N TYR A 23 11.96 18.64 -13.25
CA TYR A 23 13.22 19.36 -12.98
C TYR A 23 14.24 18.40 -12.39
N ARG A 24 15.49 18.49 -12.86
CA ARG A 24 16.65 17.91 -12.19
C ARG A 24 17.33 18.99 -11.37
N ILE A 25 17.59 18.71 -10.09
CA ILE A 25 18.30 19.64 -9.21
C ILE A 25 19.79 19.57 -9.53
N ILE A 26 20.40 20.70 -9.88
CA ILE A 26 21.84 20.82 -10.20
C ILE A 26 22.61 21.25 -8.95
N SER A 27 22.07 22.20 -8.18
CA SER A 27 22.63 22.73 -6.94
C SER A 27 21.51 23.15 -5.98
N GLY A 28 21.84 23.30 -4.70
CA GLY A 28 20.89 23.70 -3.66
C GLY A 28 19.98 22.57 -3.17
N GLU A 29 18.97 22.95 -2.39
CA GLU A 29 17.97 22.08 -1.79
C GLU A 29 16.56 22.57 -2.10
N VAL A 30 15.67 21.63 -2.44
CA VAL A 30 14.25 21.92 -2.72
C VAL A 30 13.37 21.26 -1.68
N GLU A 31 12.48 22.02 -1.06
CA GLU A 31 11.48 21.50 -0.13
C GLU A 31 10.20 21.12 -0.87
N VAL A 32 9.75 19.87 -0.69
CA VAL A 32 8.49 19.37 -1.24
C VAL A 32 7.44 19.38 -0.13
N TYR A 33 6.29 19.96 -0.39
CA TYR A 33 5.23 20.14 0.60
C TYR A 33 3.84 20.04 -0.02
N SER A 34 2.85 19.75 0.82
CA SER A 34 1.44 19.83 0.45
C SER A 34 0.73 20.76 1.42
N GLU A 35 -0.29 21.46 0.93
CA GLU A 35 -1.16 22.29 1.75
C GLU A 35 -2.49 21.57 1.98
N ARG A 36 -2.88 21.43 3.25
CA ARG A 36 -4.12 20.81 3.68
C ARG A 36 -4.73 21.66 4.78
N GLU A 37 -5.97 22.11 4.59
CA GLU A 37 -6.70 22.92 5.58
C GLU A 37 -5.92 24.17 6.07
N GLY A 38 -5.15 24.80 5.16
CA GLY A 38 -4.31 25.97 5.47
C GLY A 38 -3.02 25.65 6.22
N GLN A 39 -2.70 24.37 6.43
CA GLN A 39 -1.46 23.91 7.03
C GLN A 39 -0.49 23.36 5.98
N ILE A 40 0.78 23.74 6.09
CA ILE A 40 1.86 23.22 5.25
C ILE A 40 2.39 21.93 5.88
N VAL A 41 2.28 20.83 5.15
CA VAL A 41 2.88 19.54 5.48
C VAL A 41 4.10 19.31 4.61
N VAL A 42 5.30 19.43 5.20
CA VAL A 42 6.55 19.11 4.51
C VAL A 42 6.67 17.60 4.31
N LEU A 43 6.82 17.20 3.04
CA LEU A 43 6.90 15.80 2.62
C LEU A 43 8.36 15.33 2.44
N GLY A 44 9.30 16.26 2.30
CA GLY A 44 10.73 15.95 2.22
C GLY A 44 11.56 17.07 1.63
N THR A 45 12.87 16.83 1.49
CA THR A 45 13.83 17.72 0.85
C THR A 45 14.60 16.97 -0.23
N LEU A 46 14.74 17.59 -1.40
CA LEU A 46 15.47 17.08 -2.56
C LEU A 46 16.83 17.77 -2.66
N LYS A 47 17.84 17.03 -3.12
CA LYS A 47 19.25 17.41 -3.19
C LYS A 47 19.77 17.36 -4.64
N PRO A 48 21.00 17.86 -4.90
CA PRO A 48 21.59 17.78 -6.23
C PRO A 48 21.61 16.35 -6.77
N GLY A 49 21.17 16.20 -8.02
CA GLY A 49 21.00 14.91 -8.68
C GLY A 49 19.59 14.33 -8.59
N ASP A 50 18.75 14.79 -7.65
CA ASP A 50 17.35 14.37 -7.56
C ASP A 50 16.48 15.00 -8.65
N PHE A 51 15.33 14.37 -8.88
CA PHE A 51 14.27 14.89 -9.73
C PHE A 51 13.10 15.38 -8.87
N VAL A 52 12.42 16.42 -9.35
CA VAL A 52 11.15 16.88 -8.78
C VAL A 52 10.06 16.91 -9.84
N GLY A 53 8.87 16.45 -9.46
CA GLY A 53 7.71 16.35 -10.35
C GLY A 53 7.70 15.08 -11.21
N GLU A 54 8.57 14.11 -10.88
CA GLU A 54 8.73 12.85 -11.60
C GLU A 54 7.52 11.92 -11.51
N LEU A 55 6.77 11.94 -10.40
CA LEU A 55 5.62 11.05 -10.21
C LEU A 55 4.56 11.26 -11.29
N GLY A 56 4.14 12.52 -11.51
CA GLY A 56 3.15 12.85 -12.54
C GLY A 56 3.60 12.49 -13.97
N ILE A 57 4.91 12.43 -14.24
CA ILE A 57 5.45 11.99 -15.53
C ILE A 57 5.37 10.46 -15.67
N LEU A 58 5.57 9.74 -14.56
CA LEU A 58 5.53 8.29 -14.50
C LEU A 58 4.10 7.73 -14.59
N ASP A 59 3.14 8.31 -13.87
CA ASP A 59 1.76 7.82 -13.77
C ASP A 59 0.74 8.59 -14.62
N GLY A 60 1.15 9.72 -15.22
CA GLY A 60 0.27 10.57 -16.03
C GLY A 60 -0.72 11.42 -15.22
N GLN A 61 -0.50 11.60 -13.92
CA GLN A 61 -1.35 12.40 -13.05
C GLN A 61 -0.83 13.84 -12.89
N PRO A 62 -1.68 14.77 -12.42
CA PRO A 62 -1.23 16.10 -12.00
C PRO A 62 -0.16 16.07 -10.91
N ARG A 63 0.52 17.19 -10.67
CA ARG A 63 1.56 17.29 -9.63
C ARG A 63 0.99 16.87 -8.27
N CYS A 64 1.60 15.86 -7.65
CA CYS A 64 1.14 15.32 -6.36
C CYS A 64 1.43 16.24 -5.15
N ALA A 65 2.30 17.23 -5.31
CA ALA A 65 2.76 18.13 -4.26
C ALA A 65 3.38 19.40 -4.86
N SER A 66 3.45 20.45 -4.06
CA SER A 66 4.19 21.67 -4.37
C SER A 66 5.67 21.52 -4.03
N ALA A 67 6.53 22.29 -4.68
CA ALA A 67 7.96 22.33 -4.42
C ALA A 67 8.47 23.78 -4.43
N ARG A 68 9.29 24.14 -3.45
CA ARG A 68 9.92 25.45 -3.35
C ARG A 68 11.42 25.35 -3.08
N ALA A 69 12.17 26.33 -3.54
CA ALA A 69 13.59 26.44 -3.22
C ALA A 69 13.76 26.67 -1.70
N LYS A 70 14.54 25.82 -1.03
CA LYS A 70 14.84 25.96 0.40
C LYS A 70 16.03 26.90 0.65
N ASN A 71 16.98 26.89 -0.28
CA ASN A 71 18.09 27.82 -0.39
C ASN A 71 18.23 28.24 -1.87
N GLU A 72 19.33 28.86 -2.27
CA GLU A 72 19.60 29.15 -3.68
C GLU A 72 19.75 27.83 -4.46
N VAL A 73 18.90 27.64 -5.48
CA VAL A 73 18.77 26.40 -6.25
C VAL A 73 18.96 26.67 -7.73
N THR A 74 19.82 25.90 -8.38
CA THR A 74 19.81 25.77 -9.84
C THR A 74 19.13 24.46 -10.20
N ALA A 75 18.11 24.52 -11.05
CA ALA A 75 17.42 23.34 -11.57
C ALA A 75 17.26 23.42 -13.09
N ALA A 76 17.37 22.28 -13.78
CA ALA A 76 17.18 22.21 -15.22
C ALA A 76 15.91 21.44 -15.56
N SER A 77 15.08 22.03 -16.42
CA SER A 77 13.89 21.37 -16.94
C SER A 77 14.26 20.29 -17.95
N MET A 78 13.43 19.26 -17.97
CA MET A 78 13.54 18.11 -18.85
C MET A 78 12.15 17.66 -19.27
N GLU A 79 11.92 17.56 -20.57
CA GLU A 79 10.64 17.08 -21.08
C GLU A 79 10.44 15.59 -20.77
N ARG A 80 9.18 15.13 -20.82
CA ARG A 80 8.82 13.73 -20.56
C ARG A 80 9.71 12.73 -21.31
N TRP A 81 9.89 12.93 -22.61
CA TRP A 81 10.66 12.00 -23.45
C TRP A 81 12.15 11.98 -23.09
N GLU A 82 12.73 13.14 -22.75
CA GLU A 82 14.12 13.25 -22.31
C GLU A 82 14.33 12.50 -20.99
N PHE A 83 13.36 12.58 -20.07
CA PHE A 83 13.40 11.87 -18.80
C PHE A 83 13.39 10.35 -18.99
N PHE A 84 12.46 9.82 -19.78
CA PHE A 84 12.41 8.37 -20.05
C PHE A 84 13.65 7.87 -20.80
N ARG A 85 14.19 8.67 -21.72
CA ARG A 85 15.46 8.37 -22.39
C ARG A 85 16.61 8.30 -21.39
N LEU A 86 16.73 9.28 -20.50
CA LEU A 86 17.75 9.28 -19.44
C LEU A 86 17.61 8.06 -18.51
N MET A 87 16.39 7.71 -18.09
CA MET A 87 16.17 6.53 -17.25
C MET A 87 16.54 5.21 -17.95
N SER A 88 16.45 5.17 -19.28
CA SER A 88 16.80 4.00 -20.09
C SER A 88 18.29 3.90 -20.38
N GLU A 89 18.97 5.05 -20.56
CA GLU A 89 20.39 5.12 -20.94
C GLU A 89 21.33 5.16 -19.71
N ASP A 90 20.91 5.77 -18.60
CA ASP A 90 21.68 5.92 -17.37
C ASP A 90 21.04 5.12 -16.22
N SER A 91 21.45 3.86 -16.09
CA SER A 91 21.03 2.97 -15.02
C SER A 91 21.36 3.51 -13.61
N GLY A 92 22.40 4.34 -13.49
CA GLY A 92 22.75 4.99 -12.22
C GLY A 92 21.72 6.02 -11.80
N SER A 93 21.18 6.80 -12.75
CA SER A 93 20.09 7.75 -12.47
C SER A 93 18.78 7.04 -12.14
N ALA A 94 18.44 5.97 -12.85
CA ALA A 94 17.27 5.15 -12.54
C ALA A 94 17.37 4.51 -11.14
N ALA A 95 18.51 3.90 -10.80
CA ALA A 95 18.73 3.29 -9.50
C ALA A 95 18.61 4.31 -8.34
N ARG A 96 19.18 5.51 -8.50
CA ARG A 96 19.05 6.60 -7.52
C ARG A 96 17.60 7.03 -7.33
N LEU A 97 16.84 7.16 -8.41
CA LEU A 97 15.42 7.50 -8.35
C LEU A 97 14.63 6.43 -7.57
N ILE A 98 14.83 5.15 -7.90
CA ILE A 98 14.16 4.02 -7.22
C ILE A 98 14.51 3.99 -5.74
N ALA A 99 15.80 4.14 -5.39
CA ALA A 99 16.25 4.16 -4.00
C ALA A 99 15.59 5.30 -3.21
N ARG A 100 15.54 6.51 -3.78
CA ARG A 100 14.90 7.67 -3.15
C ARG A 100 13.38 7.48 -2.97
N LEU A 101 12.68 6.94 -3.96
CA LEU A 101 11.24 6.63 -3.84
C LEU A 101 10.99 5.57 -2.75
N SER A 102 11.86 4.56 -2.68
CA SER A 102 11.82 3.52 -1.65
C SER A 102 12.00 4.10 -0.25
N ASP A 103 12.97 5.00 -0.06
CA ASP A 103 13.20 5.65 1.24
C ASP A 103 12.06 6.58 1.65
N ARG A 104 11.47 7.29 0.68
CA ARG A 104 10.29 8.12 0.92
C ARG A 104 9.09 7.27 1.34
N LEU A 105 8.87 6.13 0.66
CA LEU A 105 7.80 5.20 1.03
C LEU A 105 7.99 4.70 2.46
N ARG A 106 9.19 4.22 2.82
CA ARG A 106 9.52 3.81 4.20
C ARG A 106 9.24 4.91 5.24
N ALA A 107 9.60 6.15 4.93
CA ALA A 107 9.38 7.27 5.84
C ALA A 107 7.90 7.56 6.05
N VAL A 108 7.09 7.51 4.98
CA VAL A 108 5.64 7.63 5.06
C VAL A 108 5.04 6.47 5.86
N SER A 109 5.51 5.24 5.65
CA SER A 109 5.11 4.06 6.43
C SER A 109 5.32 4.22 7.92
N ARG A 110 6.52 4.65 8.33
CA ARG A 110 6.82 4.87 9.75
C ARG A 110 5.90 5.93 10.37
N LYS A 111 5.69 7.04 9.66
CA LYS A 111 4.83 8.13 10.16
C LYS A 111 3.37 7.70 10.27
N LEU A 112 2.88 6.88 9.34
CA LEU A 112 1.54 6.29 9.42
C LEU A 112 1.42 5.34 10.62
N ALA A 113 2.43 4.51 10.89
CA ALA A 113 2.46 3.64 12.06
C ALA A 113 2.48 4.44 13.38
N GLU A 114 3.24 5.54 13.47
CA GLU A 114 3.28 6.40 14.66
C GLU A 114 1.92 7.08 14.94
N VAL A 115 1.24 7.57 13.90
CA VAL A 115 -0.10 8.16 14.00
C VAL A 115 -1.13 7.11 14.41
N ALA A 116 -0.97 5.87 13.96
CA ALA A 116 -1.81 4.74 14.34
C ALA A 116 -1.82 4.50 15.85
N VAL A 117 -0.62 4.34 16.40
CA VAL A 117 -0.41 4.05 17.81
C VAL A 117 -0.95 5.19 18.68
N SER A 118 -0.73 6.44 18.27
CA SER A 118 -1.15 7.62 19.04
C SER A 118 -2.67 7.81 19.09
N ASN A 119 -3.40 7.36 18.06
CA ASN A 119 -4.86 7.53 17.98
C ASN A 119 -5.64 6.30 18.47
N ASN A 120 -4.98 5.30 19.08
CA ASN A 120 -5.56 3.98 19.36
C ASN A 120 -6.29 3.38 18.14
N ALA A 121 -5.88 3.81 16.96
CA ALA A 121 -6.38 3.33 15.69
C ALA A 121 -5.46 2.20 15.29
N TYR A 122 -5.97 0.98 15.19
CA TYR A 122 -5.29 -0.10 14.50
C TYR A 122 -5.16 0.29 13.02
N ILE A 123 -4.19 1.14 12.67
CA ILE A 123 -3.90 1.48 11.28
C ILE A 123 -2.97 0.39 10.76
N TYR A 124 -3.55 -0.58 10.07
CA TYR A 124 -2.83 -1.58 9.28
C TYR A 124 -2.23 -0.99 7.99
N ALA A 125 -1.73 0.24 8.05
CA ALA A 125 -1.08 0.86 6.91
C ALA A 125 0.40 0.49 6.90
N ILE A 126 0.71 -0.38 5.93
CA ILE A 126 2.00 -0.59 5.29
C ILE A 126 2.85 -1.73 5.87
N GLU A 127 2.42 -2.95 5.53
CA GLU A 127 3.30 -4.13 5.47
C GLU A 127 4.04 -4.25 4.12
N ASP A 128 4.04 -3.20 3.29
CA ASP A 128 4.69 -3.24 1.97
C ASP A 128 6.16 -2.77 1.95
N PHE A 129 6.78 -2.40 3.09
CA PHE A 129 8.18 -1.89 3.03
C PHE A 129 9.09 -2.06 4.27
N THR A 130 8.92 -3.10 5.08
CA THR A 130 9.91 -3.44 6.12
C THR A 130 10.55 -4.80 5.86
N ALA A 131 11.41 -4.86 4.84
CA ALA A 131 12.47 -5.85 4.80
C ALA A 131 13.73 -5.23 5.44
N GLU A 132 14.05 -5.76 6.62
CA GLU A 132 15.35 -5.79 7.31
C GLU A 132 16.11 -4.47 7.54
N VAL A 133 16.05 -3.94 8.77
CA VAL A 133 17.24 -3.36 9.43
C VAL A 133 17.21 -3.70 10.92
N ASP A 134 18.25 -4.43 11.32
CA ASP A 134 18.82 -4.77 12.62
C ASP A 134 18.04 -4.59 13.94
N GLY A 135 18.19 -5.61 14.78
CA GLY A 135 17.46 -5.78 16.02
C GLY A 135 17.77 -4.72 17.08
N SER A 136 16.76 -3.95 17.44
CA SER A 136 16.61 -3.40 18.79
C SER A 136 15.14 -3.08 19.04
N THR A 137 14.48 -3.96 19.80
CA THR A 137 13.14 -3.73 20.36
C THR A 137 13.22 -2.54 21.32
N PRO A 138 12.42 -1.46 21.16
CA PRO A 138 12.32 -0.44 22.19
C PRO A 138 11.60 -1.06 23.41
N PRO A 139 12.16 -0.95 24.63
CA PRO A 139 11.49 -1.44 25.82
C PRO A 139 10.40 -0.47 26.27
N GLY A 140 9.23 -1.01 26.62
CA GLY A 140 8.22 -0.30 27.42
C GLY A 140 6.99 0.20 26.67
N LEU A 141 6.15 -0.73 26.22
CA LEU A 141 4.73 -0.46 25.99
C LEU A 141 3.92 -1.40 26.88
N SER A 142 3.38 -0.86 27.98
CA SER A 142 2.36 -1.53 28.77
C SER A 142 1.15 -1.80 27.89
N LYS A 143 0.75 -3.07 27.76
CA LYS A 143 -0.49 -3.48 27.08
C LYS A 143 -1.67 -2.66 27.61
N PRO A 144 -2.52 -2.05 26.76
CA PRO A 144 -3.79 -1.51 27.23
C PRO A 144 -4.64 -2.65 27.82
N SER A 145 -5.26 -2.37 28.96
CA SER A 145 -5.95 -3.32 29.85
C SER A 145 -7.36 -3.71 29.41
N SER A 146 -7.61 -3.83 28.11
CA SER A 146 -8.80 -4.48 27.56
C SER A 146 -8.39 -5.23 26.30
N GLU A 147 -8.54 -6.56 26.30
CA GLU A 147 -8.38 -7.33 25.06
C GLU A 147 -9.32 -6.74 23.99
N PRO A 148 -8.82 -6.47 22.76
CA PRO A 148 -9.72 -6.13 21.67
C PRO A 148 -10.74 -7.26 21.52
N ALA A 149 -12.02 -6.91 21.35
CA ALA A 149 -13.06 -7.90 21.12
C ALA A 149 -12.62 -8.86 20.01
N GLN A 150 -12.61 -10.16 20.30
CA GLN A 150 -12.12 -11.17 19.36
C GLN A 150 -12.84 -11.02 18.01
N PRO A 151 -12.13 -11.15 16.87
CA PRO A 151 -12.76 -10.96 15.57
C PRO A 151 -13.88 -11.97 15.37
N ARG A 152 -15.10 -11.51 15.14
CA ARG A 152 -16.27 -12.39 14.94
C ARG A 152 -16.48 -12.70 13.48
N ILE A 153 -15.46 -13.30 12.88
CA ILE A 153 -15.45 -13.63 11.46
C ILE A 153 -14.91 -15.03 11.22
N THR A 154 -15.60 -15.78 10.37
CA THR A 154 -15.27 -17.18 10.07
C THR A 154 -15.28 -17.40 8.56
N ILE A 155 -14.21 -18.01 8.05
CA ILE A 155 -14.08 -18.37 6.63
C ILE A 155 -14.45 -19.84 6.44
N PHE A 156 -15.42 -20.11 5.57
CA PHE A 156 -15.84 -21.43 5.16
C PHE A 156 -15.44 -21.69 3.71
N PRO A 157 -15.11 -22.94 3.35
CA PRO A 157 -14.97 -23.31 1.95
C PRO A 157 -16.33 -23.24 1.24
N ALA A 158 -16.36 -22.67 0.03
CA ALA A 158 -17.57 -22.59 -0.80
C ALA A 158 -17.39 -23.21 -2.20
N SER A 159 -16.32 -23.98 -2.39
CA SER A 159 -16.06 -24.75 -3.61
C SER A 159 -15.41 -26.09 -3.27
N ARG A 160 -15.46 -27.06 -4.20
CA ARG A 160 -14.75 -28.35 -4.03
C ARG A 160 -13.26 -28.16 -3.74
N LYS A 161 -12.62 -27.20 -4.42
CA LYS A 161 -11.18 -26.92 -4.25
C LYS A 161 -10.90 -26.35 -2.87
N ALA A 162 -11.68 -25.35 -2.42
CA ALA A 162 -11.57 -24.81 -1.07
C ALA A 162 -11.87 -25.87 0.00
N SER A 163 -12.88 -26.72 -0.20
CA SER A 163 -13.24 -27.80 0.74
C SER A 163 -12.15 -28.85 0.91
N SER A 164 -11.26 -29.00 -0.08
CA SER A 164 -10.09 -29.87 0.05
C SER A 164 -8.95 -29.27 0.89
N MET A 165 -9.02 -27.99 1.25
CA MET A 165 -7.94 -27.22 1.89
C MET A 165 -8.34 -26.58 3.22
N LEU A 166 -9.64 -26.38 3.45
CA LEU A 166 -10.18 -25.74 4.63
C LEU A 166 -11.14 -26.66 5.39
N PRO A 167 -11.20 -26.55 6.72
CA PRO A 167 -12.18 -27.27 7.55
C PRO A 167 -13.61 -26.92 7.12
N GLN A 168 -14.52 -27.90 7.13
CA GLN A 168 -15.92 -27.69 6.76
C GLN A 168 -16.69 -26.92 7.83
N GLU A 169 -16.27 -27.06 9.09
CA GLU A 169 -16.72 -26.29 10.25
C GLU A 169 -16.31 -24.80 10.19
N GLY A 170 -15.46 -24.43 9.23
CA GLY A 170 -14.97 -23.08 9.04
C GLY A 170 -13.73 -22.78 9.88
N LEU A 171 -12.95 -21.81 9.41
CA LEU A 171 -11.77 -21.28 10.05
C LEU A 171 -12.11 -19.95 10.71
N HIS A 172 -12.17 -19.93 12.03
CA HIS A 172 -12.36 -18.69 12.79
C HIS A 172 -11.08 -17.85 12.77
N LEU A 173 -11.20 -16.56 12.43
CA LEU A 173 -10.03 -15.69 12.32
C LEU A 173 -9.70 -15.10 13.68
N SER A 174 -8.75 -15.70 14.38
CA SER A 174 -8.33 -15.25 15.72
C SER A 174 -7.49 -13.96 15.70
N LYS A 175 -7.03 -13.53 14.52
CA LYS A 175 -6.30 -12.29 14.32
C LYS A 175 -6.71 -11.65 13.01
N LEU A 176 -6.63 -10.32 12.99
CA LEU A 176 -6.70 -9.52 11.77
C LEU A 176 -5.45 -8.62 11.68
N PRO A 177 -5.00 -8.26 10.47
CA PRO A 177 -5.48 -8.76 9.18
C PRO A 177 -5.21 -10.26 9.06
N PHE A 178 -6.00 -10.93 8.22
CA PHE A 178 -5.84 -12.32 7.89
C PHE A 178 -5.59 -12.45 6.39
N SER A 179 -4.36 -12.78 6.03
CA SER A 179 -3.89 -12.77 4.64
C SER A 179 -3.99 -14.15 4.01
N VAL A 180 -4.49 -14.20 2.76
CA VAL A 180 -4.67 -15.40 1.96
C VAL A 180 -3.84 -15.31 0.70
N GLY A 181 -3.16 -16.39 0.35
CA GLY A 181 -2.26 -16.42 -0.79
C GLY A 181 -1.95 -17.82 -1.30
N ARG A 182 -1.12 -17.91 -2.33
CA ARG A 182 -0.72 -19.17 -2.95
C ARG A 182 0.45 -19.81 -2.21
N LEU A 183 0.34 -21.11 -1.94
CA LEU A 183 1.46 -21.92 -1.44
C LEU A 183 2.57 -21.98 -2.50
N THR A 184 3.77 -21.53 -2.13
CA THR A 184 4.97 -21.62 -2.96
C THR A 184 5.87 -22.75 -2.48
N ARG A 185 6.22 -23.68 -3.38
CA ARG A 185 7.29 -24.66 -3.16
C ARG A 185 8.62 -23.97 -3.51
N GLU A 186 9.18 -23.23 -2.56
CA GLU A 186 10.54 -22.66 -2.54
C GLU A 186 11.30 -22.53 -3.88
N GLU A 187 10.88 -21.58 -4.74
CA GLU A 187 11.77 -20.96 -5.74
C GLU A 187 11.39 -19.47 -5.83
N GLY A 188 12.16 -18.64 -5.15
CA GLY A 188 12.03 -17.18 -5.16
C GLY A 188 12.32 -16.55 -3.79
N PRO A 189 12.44 -15.21 -3.74
CA PRO A 189 12.66 -14.51 -2.48
C PRO A 189 11.52 -14.84 -1.50
N ALA A 190 11.88 -15.02 -0.23
CA ALA A 190 10.91 -15.15 0.84
C ALA A 190 9.98 -13.93 0.82
N LEU A 191 8.68 -14.15 1.05
CA LEU A 191 7.76 -13.04 1.24
C LEU A 191 8.20 -12.27 2.50
N ALA A 192 8.20 -10.94 2.41
CA ALA A 192 8.52 -10.08 3.55
C ALA A 192 7.51 -10.24 4.70
N VAL A 193 6.31 -10.76 4.40
CA VAL A 193 5.20 -10.94 5.34
C VAL A 193 4.70 -12.39 5.26
N PRO A 194 4.55 -13.10 6.39
CA PRO A 194 3.98 -14.42 6.42
C PRO A 194 2.49 -14.38 6.03
N ILE A 195 2.08 -15.31 5.18
CA ILE A 195 0.68 -15.47 4.75
C ILE A 195 0.00 -16.46 5.69
N ASP A 196 -1.13 -16.04 6.27
CA ASP A 196 -1.84 -16.82 7.30
C ASP A 196 -2.49 -18.08 6.72
N LEU A 197 -3.05 -17.97 5.51
CA LEU A 197 -3.62 -19.08 4.78
C LEU A 197 -2.99 -19.19 3.40
N THR A 198 -2.06 -20.12 3.26
CA THR A 198 -1.48 -20.48 1.97
C THR A 198 -2.24 -21.65 1.33
N LEU A 199 -2.68 -21.48 0.09
CA LEU A 199 -3.47 -22.46 -0.63
C LEU A 199 -2.69 -23.05 -1.82
N PRO A 200 -2.62 -24.39 -1.96
CA PRO A 200 -1.97 -25.00 -3.11
C PRO A 200 -2.75 -24.73 -4.40
N ASP A 201 -2.03 -24.22 -5.40
CA ASP A 201 -2.56 -23.93 -6.72
C ASP A 201 -1.59 -24.49 -7.79
N THR A 202 -2.12 -24.80 -8.96
CA THR A 202 -1.39 -25.46 -10.05
C THR A 202 -1.41 -24.62 -11.32
N PRO A 203 -0.34 -24.59 -12.12
CA PRO A 203 -0.33 -23.84 -13.38
C PRO A 203 -1.50 -24.20 -14.32
N PRO A 204 -2.10 -23.21 -15.02
CA PRO A 204 -1.85 -21.78 -14.87
C PRO A 204 -2.38 -21.26 -13.53
N PHE A 205 -1.52 -20.58 -12.77
CA PHE A 205 -1.86 -20.12 -11.43
C PHE A 205 -2.98 -19.07 -11.49
N ARG A 206 -3.98 -19.25 -10.64
CA ARG A 206 -5.04 -18.26 -10.40
C ARG A 206 -4.76 -17.41 -9.16
N LEU A 207 -4.11 -18.01 -8.16
CA LEU A 207 -3.73 -17.29 -6.95
C LEU A 207 -2.35 -16.64 -7.09
N SER A 208 -2.26 -15.43 -6.54
CA SER A 208 -1.00 -14.71 -6.34
C SER A 208 -0.36 -15.18 -5.03
N ARG A 209 0.96 -14.99 -4.87
CA ARG A 209 1.67 -15.37 -3.64
C ARG A 209 1.07 -14.67 -2.41
N GLN A 210 0.78 -13.39 -2.56
CA GLN A 210 -0.12 -12.61 -1.71
C GLN A 210 -1.32 -12.25 -2.59
N HIS A 211 -2.54 -12.56 -2.17
CA HIS A 211 -3.71 -12.37 -3.05
C HIS A 211 -4.72 -11.39 -2.47
N PHE A 212 -5.24 -11.68 -1.27
CA PHE A 212 -6.12 -10.76 -0.57
C PHE A 212 -5.92 -10.85 0.94
N SER A 213 -6.35 -9.84 1.68
CA SER A 213 -6.47 -9.91 3.14
C SER A 213 -7.86 -9.51 3.60
N ILE A 214 -8.28 -10.06 4.73
CA ILE A 214 -9.44 -9.57 5.48
C ILE A 214 -8.90 -8.74 6.65
N SER A 215 -9.41 -7.53 6.80
CA SER A 215 -9.02 -6.61 7.88
C SER A 215 -10.24 -6.04 8.58
N GLN A 216 -10.04 -5.43 9.75
CA GLN A 216 -11.05 -4.66 10.45
C GLN A 216 -10.72 -3.17 10.35
N GLN A 217 -11.68 -2.36 9.91
CA GLN A 217 -11.60 -0.90 9.89
C GLN A 217 -12.79 -0.35 10.67
N ALA A 218 -12.52 0.32 11.80
CA ALA A 218 -13.53 0.69 12.79
C ALA A 218 -14.41 -0.53 13.17
N ASN A 219 -15.74 -0.43 13.02
CA ASN A 219 -16.68 -1.51 13.35
C ASN A 219 -17.08 -2.37 12.14
N ARG A 220 -16.29 -2.37 11.06
CA ARG A 220 -16.59 -3.13 9.84
C ARG A 220 -15.40 -3.98 9.41
N TYR A 221 -15.69 -5.10 8.76
CA TYR A 221 -14.68 -5.91 8.08
C TYR A 221 -14.57 -5.50 6.63
N VAL A 222 -13.35 -5.53 6.10
CA VAL A 222 -13.01 -5.15 4.73
C VAL A 222 -12.12 -6.22 4.11
N VAL A 223 -12.34 -6.53 2.85
CA VAL A 223 -11.45 -7.33 2.01
C VAL A 223 -10.59 -6.37 1.21
N LEU A 224 -9.29 -6.59 1.21
CA LEU A 224 -8.30 -5.84 0.45
C LEU A 224 -7.68 -6.77 -0.59
N ASP A 225 -7.65 -6.37 -1.85
CA ASP A 225 -6.84 -7.03 -2.88
C ASP A 225 -5.38 -6.60 -2.71
N LEU A 226 -4.46 -7.55 -2.66
CA LEU A 226 -3.03 -7.32 -2.40
C LEU A 226 -2.21 -7.29 -3.70
N GLY A 227 -2.74 -6.67 -4.75
CA GLY A 227 -2.10 -6.64 -6.07
C GLY A 227 -2.18 -7.97 -6.80
N SER A 228 -3.32 -8.65 -6.70
CA SER A 228 -3.51 -9.94 -7.35
C SER A 228 -3.52 -9.84 -8.88
N THR A 229 -3.02 -10.86 -9.59
CA THR A 229 -2.89 -10.79 -11.06
C THR A 229 -4.24 -10.88 -11.78
N LEU A 230 -5.18 -11.64 -11.22
CA LEU A 230 -6.49 -11.91 -11.83
C LEU A 230 -7.66 -11.26 -11.06
N GLY A 231 -7.35 -10.48 -10.02
CA GLY A 231 -8.35 -9.85 -9.16
C GLY A 231 -9.00 -10.77 -8.14
N THR A 232 -9.65 -10.12 -7.17
CA THR A 232 -10.50 -10.75 -6.15
C THR A 232 -11.94 -10.29 -6.35
N GLN A 233 -12.92 -11.17 -6.21
CA GLN A 233 -14.34 -10.79 -6.27
C GLN A 233 -14.98 -10.92 -4.89
N VAL A 234 -15.73 -9.90 -4.46
CA VAL A 234 -16.48 -9.89 -3.20
C VAL A 234 -17.95 -9.62 -3.51
N ASN A 235 -18.83 -10.58 -3.17
CA ASN A 235 -20.27 -10.50 -3.43
C ASN A 235 -20.64 -10.19 -4.90
N GLY A 236 -19.80 -10.63 -5.86
CA GLY A 236 -19.99 -10.36 -7.30
C GLY A 236 -19.25 -9.14 -7.83
N GLU A 237 -18.72 -8.27 -6.96
CA GLU A 237 -17.99 -7.06 -7.35
C GLU A 237 -16.48 -7.34 -7.39
N CYS A 238 -15.81 -6.93 -8.47
CA CYS A 238 -14.38 -7.18 -8.68
C CYS A 238 -13.50 -6.11 -8.02
N LEU A 239 -12.39 -6.56 -7.45
CA LEU A 239 -11.33 -5.79 -6.82
C LEU A 239 -9.99 -6.01 -7.52
N GLY A 240 -9.13 -5.01 -7.43
CA GLY A 240 -7.74 -5.03 -7.88
C GLY A 240 -7.46 -4.01 -8.98
N HIS A 241 -6.19 -3.92 -9.37
CA HIS A 241 -5.64 -2.86 -10.23
C HIS A 241 -6.45 -2.58 -11.52
N ALA A 242 -7.01 -3.61 -12.15
CA ALA A 242 -7.79 -3.47 -13.38
C ALA A 242 -9.19 -2.85 -13.19
N PHE A 243 -9.67 -2.71 -11.95
CA PHE A 243 -11.04 -2.30 -11.62
C PHE A 243 -11.10 -0.94 -10.89
N GLY A 244 -9.95 -0.36 -10.51
CA GLY A 244 -9.88 0.96 -9.87
C GLY A 244 -10.36 1.03 -8.41
N GLU A 245 -10.68 -0.13 -7.82
CA GLU A 245 -11.06 -0.29 -6.41
C GLU A 245 -10.32 -1.50 -5.85
N ASP A 246 -9.54 -1.29 -4.78
CA ASP A 246 -8.72 -2.35 -4.17
C ASP A 246 -9.35 -2.93 -2.89
N HIS A 247 -10.56 -2.49 -2.51
CA HIS A 247 -11.18 -2.89 -1.25
C HIS A 247 -12.71 -2.95 -1.29
N LYS A 248 -13.31 -3.89 -0.54
CA LYS A 248 -14.76 -3.94 -0.30
C LYS A 248 -15.09 -4.26 1.14
N TYR A 249 -16.04 -3.51 1.70
CA TYR A 249 -16.60 -3.83 2.99
C TYR A 249 -17.49 -5.07 2.93
N LEU A 250 -17.31 -5.96 3.89
CA LEU A 250 -18.21 -7.07 4.13
C LEU A 250 -19.49 -6.56 4.82
N LYS A 251 -20.62 -7.17 4.48
CA LYS A 251 -21.88 -6.99 5.21
C LYS A 251 -21.91 -7.93 6.42
N THR A 252 -22.70 -7.60 7.43
CA THR A 252 -23.11 -8.58 8.45
C THR A 252 -23.76 -9.78 7.77
N GLY A 253 -23.51 -10.98 8.29
CA GLY A 253 -23.99 -12.24 7.76
C GLY A 253 -23.06 -12.81 6.68
N GLU A 254 -23.65 -13.50 5.72
CA GLU A 254 -22.89 -14.25 4.71
C GLU A 254 -22.38 -13.35 3.57
N ASN A 255 -21.10 -13.51 3.27
CA ASN A 255 -20.41 -12.89 2.13
C ASN A 255 -19.74 -13.97 1.30
N ILE A 256 -19.55 -13.73 0.01
CA ILE A 256 -18.80 -14.62 -0.88
C ILE A 256 -17.55 -13.90 -1.35
N ILE A 257 -16.39 -14.54 -1.20
CA ILE A 257 -15.11 -14.10 -1.76
C ILE A 257 -14.64 -15.14 -2.77
N GLN A 258 -14.31 -14.70 -3.98
CA GLN A 258 -13.70 -15.54 -5.01
C GLN A 258 -12.36 -14.95 -5.43
N ALA A 259 -11.28 -15.67 -5.15
CA ALA A 259 -9.91 -15.25 -5.43
C ALA A 259 -9.43 -15.79 -6.79
N GLY A 260 -8.81 -14.98 -7.63
CA GLY A 260 -8.22 -15.42 -8.90
C GLY A 260 -9.15 -15.30 -10.11
N GLY A 261 -9.98 -14.25 -10.12
CA GLY A 261 -10.86 -13.88 -11.22
C GLY A 261 -12.07 -14.78 -11.45
N LEU A 262 -12.84 -14.48 -12.50
CA LEU A 262 -14.08 -15.20 -12.84
C LEU A 262 -13.81 -16.70 -13.11
N GLY A 263 -14.73 -17.56 -12.65
CA GLY A 263 -14.62 -19.02 -12.75
C GLY A 263 -13.49 -19.64 -11.91
N SER A 264 -12.93 -18.90 -10.95
CA SER A 264 -11.89 -19.43 -10.08
C SER A 264 -12.46 -20.51 -9.16
N PRO A 265 -11.75 -21.63 -8.95
CA PRO A 265 -12.17 -22.63 -7.99
C PRO A 265 -11.89 -22.18 -6.55
N PHE A 266 -11.25 -21.04 -6.28
CA PHE A 266 -10.97 -20.56 -4.92
C PHE A 266 -12.10 -19.66 -4.43
N ILE A 267 -13.18 -20.27 -3.94
CA ILE A 267 -14.38 -19.59 -3.45
C ILE A 267 -14.54 -19.87 -1.96
N PHE A 268 -14.75 -18.80 -1.20
CA PHE A 268 -14.91 -18.82 0.24
C PHE A 268 -16.23 -18.14 0.60
N LYS A 269 -16.92 -18.70 1.59
CA LYS A 269 -18.01 -18.02 2.26
C LYS A 269 -17.46 -17.42 3.55
N VAL A 270 -17.66 -16.14 3.77
CA VAL A 270 -17.22 -15.43 4.96
C VAL A 270 -18.44 -15.00 5.76
N LEU A 271 -18.56 -15.52 6.98
CA LEU A 271 -19.61 -15.16 7.92
C LEU A 271 -19.10 -14.08 8.86
N VAL A 272 -19.75 -12.91 8.84
CA VAL A 272 -19.54 -11.83 9.80
C VAL A 272 -20.69 -11.87 10.81
N GLU A 273 -20.38 -12.09 12.09
CA GLU A 273 -21.41 -12.11 13.13
C GLU A 273 -21.64 -10.70 13.68
N ASP A 274 -22.86 -10.43 14.14
CA ASP A 274 -23.20 -9.13 14.72
C ASP A 274 -22.46 -8.86 16.03
N VAL A 275 -22.13 -7.58 16.22
CA VAL A 275 -21.79 -7.05 17.54
C VAL A 275 -23.12 -6.81 18.26
N VAL A 276 -23.63 -7.84 18.93
CA VAL A 276 -24.72 -7.62 19.90
C VAL A 276 -24.13 -6.73 20.99
N GLU A 277 -24.52 -5.45 21.01
CA GLU A 277 -24.31 -4.59 22.17
C GLU A 277 -24.94 -5.34 23.35
N SER A 278 -24.13 -5.74 24.32
CA SER A 278 -24.64 -6.28 25.56
C SER A 278 -25.48 -5.18 26.20
N THR A 279 -26.80 -5.22 26.01
CA THR A 279 -27.75 -4.45 26.80
C THR A 279 -27.59 -4.94 28.23
N GLY A 280 -26.74 -4.23 28.99
CA GLY A 280 -26.55 -4.45 30.41
C GLY A 280 -27.91 -4.37 31.10
N SER A 281 -28.22 -5.45 31.80
CA SER A 281 -29.39 -5.58 32.68
C SER A 281 -29.22 -4.73 33.94
#